data_AF-A0A0E0N377-F1
#
_entry.id   AF-A0A0E0N377-F1
#
_cell.length_a   1.000
_cell.length_b   1.000
_cell.length_c   1.000
_cell.angle_alpha   90.00
_cell.angle_beta   90.00
_cell.angle_gamma   90.00
#
_symmetry.space_group_name_H-M   'P 1'
#
loop_
_entity.id
_entity.type
_entity.pdbx_description
1 polymer ?
#
loop_
_entity_poly.entity_id
_entity_poly.type
_entity_poly.pdbx_seq_one_letter_code
_entity_poly.pdbx_strand_id
1 'polypeptide(L)'
;MTFLNVHEVLPNHVMKYLSGSKVVAVGRDISGKLITTDGMLISDSNGSEDAEEFMLSTCKISEGWEGGALFDSDGNLIGMNLLFLVGRSLFLPISIIIERLEYFRTSYRRRKFFALATKLKAIRVGGRLSIEMPKSLLEDVCDEDQFECLDSMGYPMPSISMANDGMVLVNTFEETFGDLYDEGVWSELSKNVSSRISRNVVSLASFNGETRYFACTGFFIEWNGCTSILTSASLVRKSGDRSKIVENLRVANVVLILFCDPCSSKIEVLLPNKKRTEGTLEHCNLHYNVAIVSVKDFRALCPANLHHEQESVCEDVLAVGRCFESDILMAASGHLVGWSGTLDCRMLRYANFKITKAGIGGPLIDFDGRYVGINFFDDIVGTPFLSCTVILHVLSRFDEERTINKVGNGDTSSGVLDWTMTGDRSVRPNSWPVPKPFWCHPDDLPRNETRTRHKYGYYNGQKFKYMC
;
A
#
# COMPACT_ATOMS: atom_id res chain seq x y z
N MET A 1 1.64 -34.40 28.41
CA MET A 1 2.05 -33.79 27.12
C MET A 1 3.37 -33.07 27.35
N THR A 2 4.47 -33.57 26.82
CA THR A 2 5.70 -32.80 26.71
C THR A 2 5.47 -31.72 25.66
N PHE A 3 5.47 -30.46 26.09
CA PHE A 3 5.48 -29.33 25.16
C PHE A 3 6.69 -29.49 24.24
N LEU A 4 6.47 -29.53 22.92
CA LEU A 4 7.55 -29.37 21.97
C LEU A 4 8.21 -28.03 22.30
N ASN A 5 9.47 -28.04 22.72
CA ASN A 5 10.29 -26.82 22.84
C ASN A 5 10.50 -26.27 21.42
N VAL A 6 9.51 -25.54 20.92
CA VAL A 6 9.60 -24.81 19.66
C VAL A 6 9.98 -23.38 20.01
N HIS A 7 11.23 -23.00 19.73
CA HIS A 7 11.61 -21.59 19.74
C HIS A 7 11.04 -20.92 18.49
N GLU A 8 10.17 -19.94 18.71
CA GLU A 8 9.63 -19.11 17.64
C GLU A 8 10.72 -18.14 17.17
N VAL A 9 11.09 -18.23 15.90
CA VAL A 9 12.01 -17.27 15.28
C VAL A 9 11.18 -16.11 14.77
N LEU A 10 11.31 -14.95 15.40
CA LEU A 10 10.61 -13.73 14.99
C LEU A 10 11.24 -13.19 13.70
N PRO A 11 10.47 -13.05 12.61
CA PRO A 11 10.99 -12.46 11.38
C PRO A 11 11.20 -10.95 11.57
N ASN A 12 12.46 -10.50 11.63
CA ASN A 12 12.79 -9.08 11.69
C ASN A 12 12.75 -8.47 10.27
N HIS A 13 12.09 -7.31 10.14
CA HIS A 13 11.79 -6.64 8.86
C HIS A 13 12.97 -5.96 8.17
N VAL A 14 14.17 -5.98 8.76
CA VAL A 14 15.30 -5.18 8.26
C VAL A 14 16.54 -6.06 8.19
N MET A 15 16.72 -6.76 7.07
CA MET A 15 18.00 -7.38 6.72
C MET A 15 18.43 -6.90 5.34
N LYS A 16 19.57 -6.21 5.29
CA LYS A 16 20.29 -5.93 4.05
C LYS A 16 21.16 -7.14 3.75
N TYR A 17 20.86 -7.87 2.68
CA TYR A 17 21.67 -9.00 2.25
C TYR A 17 22.97 -8.47 1.63
N LEU A 18 24.09 -8.64 2.33
CA LEU A 18 25.40 -8.28 1.81
C LEU A 18 25.98 -9.48 1.06
N SER A 19 26.38 -9.25 -0.20
CA SER A 19 27.10 -10.26 -1.00
C SER A 19 28.34 -10.74 -0.25
N GLY A 20 28.59 -12.05 -0.27
CA GLY A 20 29.69 -12.66 0.48
C GLY A 20 29.44 -12.76 2.00
N SER A 21 28.20 -12.62 2.47
CA SER A 21 27.87 -12.97 3.86
C SER A 21 27.86 -14.48 4.06
N LYS A 22 28.39 -14.94 5.19
CA LYS A 22 28.32 -16.36 5.59
C LYS A 22 26.90 -16.75 5.95
N VAL A 23 26.47 -17.88 5.43
CA VAL A 23 25.15 -18.46 5.69
C VAL A 23 25.24 -19.95 5.98
N VAL A 24 24.26 -20.46 6.71
CA VAL A 24 24.16 -21.87 7.08
C VAL A 24 22.77 -22.37 6.72
N ALA A 25 22.72 -23.33 5.79
CA ALA A 25 21.50 -24.06 5.48
C ALA A 25 21.35 -25.22 6.45
N VAL A 26 20.16 -25.34 7.03
CA VAL A 26 19.86 -26.30 8.09
C VAL A 26 18.72 -27.20 7.65
N GLY A 27 18.95 -28.52 7.72
CA GLY A 27 17.96 -29.55 7.41
C GLY A 27 17.97 -30.67 8.44
N ARG A 28 17.12 -31.67 8.23
CA ARG A 28 17.19 -32.95 8.94
C ARG A 28 17.29 -34.08 7.93
N ASP A 29 18.07 -35.11 8.25
CA ASP A 29 18.01 -36.35 7.50
C ASP A 29 16.82 -37.21 7.92
N ILE A 30 16.66 -38.34 7.22
CA ILE A 30 15.64 -39.36 7.49
C ILE A 30 15.76 -40.00 8.89
N SER A 31 16.91 -39.87 9.56
CA SER A 31 17.10 -40.32 10.94
C SER A 31 16.64 -39.25 11.96
N GLY A 32 16.26 -38.07 11.49
CA GLY A 32 15.88 -36.94 12.30
C GLY A 32 17.07 -36.15 12.85
N LYS A 33 18.31 -36.48 12.45
CA LYS A 33 19.50 -35.76 12.88
C LYS A 33 19.58 -34.41 12.15
N LEU A 34 19.91 -33.36 12.90
CA LEU A 34 20.19 -32.03 12.34
C LEU A 34 21.48 -32.09 11.52
N ILE A 35 21.41 -31.58 10.30
CA ILE A 35 22.56 -31.45 9.42
C ILE A 35 22.60 -30.03 8.89
N THR A 36 23.81 -29.52 8.74
CA THR A 36 24.06 -28.16 8.29
C THR A 36 25.11 -28.16 7.18
N THR A 37 24.98 -27.23 6.24
CA THR A 37 26.05 -26.87 5.30
C THR A 37 26.25 -25.37 5.36
N ASP A 38 27.50 -24.93 5.43
CA ASP A 38 27.84 -23.53 5.29
C ASP A 38 27.95 -23.13 3.82
N GLY A 39 27.89 -21.83 3.57
CA GLY A 39 28.04 -21.23 2.26
C GLY A 39 28.10 -19.72 2.35
N MET A 40 28.11 -19.07 1.19
CA MET A 40 28.15 -17.62 1.05
C MET A 40 26.97 -17.16 0.20
N LEU A 41 26.40 -16.01 0.52
CA LEU A 41 25.43 -15.34 -0.36
C LEU A 41 26.12 -14.86 -1.63
N ILE A 42 25.45 -15.05 -2.77
CA ILE A 42 25.92 -14.61 -4.08
C ILE A 42 25.00 -13.48 -4.54
N SER A 43 25.57 -12.31 -4.84
CA SER A 43 24.86 -11.27 -5.59
C SER A 43 24.98 -11.55 -7.08
N ASP A 44 23.87 -11.71 -7.78
CA ASP A 44 23.89 -11.69 -9.24
C ASP A 44 24.04 -10.23 -9.69
N SER A 45 25.28 -9.81 -9.94
CA SER A 45 25.60 -8.46 -10.42
C SER A 45 25.34 -8.28 -11.92
N ASN A 46 24.31 -8.93 -12.48
CA ASN A 46 23.92 -8.75 -13.87
C ASN A 46 22.52 -8.11 -13.92
N GLY A 47 22.50 -6.81 -14.21
CA GLY A 47 21.31 -5.98 -14.31
C GLY A 47 20.30 -6.49 -15.34
N SER A 48 19.33 -7.24 -14.84
CA SER A 48 18.07 -7.56 -15.50
C SER A 48 16.98 -7.23 -14.48
N GLU A 49 16.32 -6.09 -14.67
CA GLU A 49 15.31 -5.51 -13.74
C GLU A 49 14.02 -6.34 -13.58
N ASP A 50 13.96 -7.56 -14.14
CA ASP A 50 12.76 -8.40 -14.14
C ASP A 50 12.90 -9.74 -13.39
N ALA A 51 13.98 -9.97 -12.63
CA ALA A 51 14.17 -11.26 -11.94
C ALA A 51 14.93 -11.18 -10.60
N GLU A 52 14.31 -10.69 -9.52
CA GLU A 52 14.89 -10.87 -8.16
C GLU A 52 13.83 -11.20 -7.09
N GLU A 53 12.93 -12.16 -7.37
CA GLU A 53 12.11 -12.76 -6.29
C GLU A 53 12.89 -13.81 -5.47
N PHE A 54 14.05 -14.26 -5.96
CA PHE A 54 14.85 -15.32 -5.36
C PHE A 54 16.32 -14.91 -5.23
N MET A 55 17.02 -15.50 -4.26
CA MET A 55 18.45 -15.25 -4.05
C MET A 55 19.27 -16.55 -4.10
N LEU A 56 20.57 -16.41 -4.32
CA LEU A 56 21.51 -17.52 -4.46
C LEU A 56 22.47 -17.61 -3.28
N SER A 57 22.82 -18.85 -2.93
CA SER A 57 23.91 -19.17 -2.00
C SER A 57 24.79 -20.29 -2.52
N THR A 58 26.00 -20.43 -1.98
CA THR A 58 26.89 -21.57 -2.28
C THR A 58 26.65 -22.78 -1.38
N CYS A 59 25.59 -22.77 -0.56
CA CYS A 59 25.24 -23.90 0.28
C CYS A 59 24.98 -25.15 -0.59
N LYS A 60 25.45 -26.32 -0.14
CA LYS A 60 25.20 -27.59 -0.84
C LYS A 60 24.10 -28.37 -0.14
N ILE A 61 22.87 -28.12 -0.53
CA ILE A 61 21.70 -28.81 0.01
C ILE A 61 21.37 -30.04 -0.83
N SER A 62 20.84 -31.09 -0.20
CA SER A 62 20.22 -32.21 -0.89
C SER A 62 18.71 -31.98 -1.05
N GLU A 63 18.06 -32.76 -1.90
CA GLU A 63 16.60 -32.71 -2.14
C GLU A 63 15.79 -32.79 -0.84
N GLY A 64 16.24 -33.60 0.13
CA GLY A 64 15.57 -33.73 1.43
C GLY A 64 15.65 -32.48 2.32
N TRP A 65 16.38 -31.43 1.92
CA TRP A 65 16.54 -30.17 2.65
C TRP A 65 15.81 -29.01 1.96
N GLU A 66 15.12 -29.27 0.86
CA GLU A 66 14.22 -28.30 0.24
C GLU A 66 13.08 -27.94 1.22
N GLY A 67 12.75 -26.65 1.29
CA GLY A 67 11.92 -26.08 2.35
C GLY A 67 12.65 -25.87 3.69
N GLY A 68 13.93 -26.25 3.79
CA GLY A 68 14.76 -26.06 4.99
C GLY A 68 15.16 -24.60 5.22
N ALA A 69 15.44 -24.25 6.48
CA ALA A 69 15.78 -22.89 6.87
C ALA A 69 17.22 -22.50 6.50
N LEU A 70 17.43 -21.24 6.16
CA LEU A 70 18.74 -20.63 5.92
C LEU A 70 18.99 -19.53 6.95
N PHE A 71 20.12 -19.56 7.64
CA PHE A 71 20.49 -18.61 8.69
C PHE A 71 21.76 -17.84 8.34
N ASP A 72 21.94 -16.64 8.90
CA ASP A 72 23.23 -15.97 8.94
C ASP A 72 24.13 -16.52 10.06
N SER A 73 25.34 -15.95 10.15
CA SER A 73 26.29 -16.24 11.23
C SER A 73 25.81 -15.86 12.63
N ASP A 74 24.83 -14.96 12.74
CA ASP A 74 24.28 -14.47 14.00
C ASP A 74 23.03 -15.27 14.45
N GLY A 75 22.60 -16.26 13.65
CA GLY A 75 21.44 -17.11 13.91
C GLY A 75 20.11 -16.50 13.49
N ASN A 76 20.10 -15.42 12.71
CA ASN A 76 18.87 -14.85 12.16
C ASN A 76 18.42 -15.63 10.92
N LEU A 77 17.12 -15.87 10.81
CA LEU A 77 16.53 -16.50 9.65
C LEU A 77 16.59 -15.55 8.45
N ILE A 78 17.34 -15.96 7.42
CA ILE A 78 17.52 -15.23 6.16
C ILE A 78 16.49 -15.65 5.12
N GLY A 79 16.04 -16.91 5.15
CA GLY A 79 15.12 -17.42 4.14
C GLY A 79 14.92 -18.93 4.20
N MET A 80 14.34 -19.46 3.12
CA MET A 80 14.01 -20.88 2.97
C MET A 80 14.63 -21.42 1.68
N ASN A 81 15.41 -22.50 1.79
CA ASN A 81 16.03 -23.15 0.65
C ASN A 81 14.96 -23.78 -0.24
N LEU A 82 15.04 -23.57 -1.56
CA LEU A 82 14.07 -24.09 -2.51
C LEU A 82 14.62 -25.25 -3.31
N LEU A 83 15.84 -25.11 -3.85
CA LEU A 83 16.42 -26.07 -4.78
C LEU A 83 17.93 -25.87 -4.94
N PHE A 84 18.65 -26.93 -5.31
CA PHE A 84 20.08 -26.88 -5.65
C PHE A 84 20.29 -27.09 -7.15
N LEU A 85 20.81 -26.08 -7.84
CA LEU A 85 21.08 -26.11 -9.27
C LEU A 85 22.53 -25.71 -9.55
N VAL A 86 23.25 -26.52 -10.31
CA VAL A 86 24.56 -26.18 -10.91
C VAL A 86 25.55 -25.57 -9.90
N GLY A 87 25.67 -26.20 -8.72
CA GLY A 87 26.64 -25.79 -7.69
C GLY A 87 26.17 -24.62 -6.80
N ARG A 88 24.93 -24.18 -6.92
CA ARG A 88 24.32 -23.09 -6.12
C ARG A 88 22.97 -23.52 -5.57
N SER A 89 22.62 -22.99 -4.40
CA SER A 89 21.29 -23.12 -3.80
C SER A 89 20.47 -21.86 -4.06
N LEU A 90 19.30 -22.04 -4.65
CA LEU A 90 18.26 -21.02 -4.74
C LEU A 90 17.46 -21.03 -3.42
N PHE A 91 17.22 -19.84 -2.87
CA PHE A 91 16.41 -19.71 -1.66
C PHE A 91 15.44 -18.52 -1.77
N LEU A 92 14.32 -18.64 -1.07
CA LEU A 92 13.31 -17.59 -0.94
C LEU A 92 13.68 -16.69 0.26
N PRO A 93 13.87 -15.38 0.05
CA PRO A 93 14.21 -14.44 1.11
C PRO A 93 13.11 -14.32 2.19
N ILE A 94 13.50 -14.10 3.44
CA ILE A 94 12.55 -13.98 4.55
C ILE A 94 11.60 -12.78 4.38
N SER A 95 12.05 -11.70 3.73
CA SER A 95 11.21 -10.54 3.39
C SER A 95 10.01 -10.93 2.51
N ILE A 96 10.25 -11.75 1.50
CA ILE A 96 9.21 -12.25 0.59
C ILE A 96 8.36 -13.29 1.29
N ILE A 97 8.95 -14.17 2.11
CA ILE A 97 8.19 -15.11 2.94
C ILE A 97 7.24 -14.35 3.87
N ILE A 98 7.69 -13.29 4.54
CA ILE A 98 6.83 -12.46 5.40
C ILE A 98 5.72 -11.80 4.59
N GLU A 99 6.03 -11.22 3.43
CA GLU A 99 5.04 -10.60 2.54
C GLU A 99 3.97 -11.61 2.12
N ARG A 100 4.39 -12.80 1.66
CA ARG A 100 3.49 -13.89 1.27
C ARG A 100 2.73 -14.45 2.46
N LEU A 101 3.35 -14.56 3.63
CA LEU A 101 2.68 -14.98 4.86
C LEU A 101 1.65 -13.97 5.33
N GLU A 102 1.90 -12.67 5.20
CA GLU A 102 0.90 -11.64 5.47
C GLU A 102 -0.25 -11.71 4.45
N TYR A 103 0.04 -11.97 3.17
CA TYR A 103 -0.98 -12.26 2.16
C TYR A 103 -1.85 -13.47 2.55
N PHE A 104 -1.23 -14.58 2.97
CA PHE A 104 -1.97 -15.74 3.49
C PHE A 104 -2.71 -15.41 4.80
N ARG A 105 -2.10 -14.60 5.67
CA ARG A 105 -2.66 -14.19 6.97
C ARG A 105 -4.02 -13.50 6.81
N THR A 106 -4.16 -12.70 5.76
CA THR A 106 -5.36 -11.95 5.40
C THR A 106 -6.29 -12.67 4.41
N SER A 107 -5.85 -13.77 3.79
CA SER A 107 -6.59 -14.52 2.77
C SER A 107 -7.52 -15.61 3.35
N TYR A 108 -8.66 -15.84 2.69
CA TYR A 108 -9.55 -16.99 2.90
C TYR A 108 -8.81 -18.35 2.91
N ARG A 109 -7.71 -18.47 2.15
CA ARG A 109 -6.88 -19.68 2.07
C ARG A 109 -6.31 -20.11 3.43
N ARG A 110 -6.07 -19.17 4.37
CA ARG A 110 -5.62 -19.50 5.73
C ARG A 110 -6.67 -20.25 6.54
N ARG A 111 -7.96 -19.88 6.45
CA ARG A 111 -9.02 -20.60 7.18
C ARG A 111 -9.23 -22.01 6.64
N LYS A 112 -9.21 -22.20 5.30
CA LYS A 112 -9.20 -23.54 4.68
C LYS A 112 -7.97 -24.34 5.13
N PHE A 113 -6.77 -23.75 5.11
CA PHE A 113 -5.55 -24.43 5.56
C PHE A 113 -5.58 -24.78 7.06
N PHE A 114 -6.04 -23.89 7.95
CA PHE A 114 -6.18 -24.20 9.37
C PHE A 114 -7.26 -25.25 9.63
N ALA A 115 -8.40 -25.19 8.94
CA ALA A 115 -9.43 -26.22 9.02
C ALA A 115 -8.91 -27.59 8.53
N LEU A 116 -8.14 -27.60 7.43
CA LEU A 116 -7.49 -28.79 6.89
C LEU A 116 -6.42 -29.32 7.84
N ALA A 117 -5.54 -28.47 8.36
CA ALA A 117 -4.47 -28.83 9.30
C ALA A 117 -5.03 -29.32 10.64
N THR A 118 -6.15 -28.76 11.11
CA THR A 118 -6.85 -29.21 12.32
C THR A 118 -7.52 -30.57 12.11
N LYS A 119 -8.14 -30.80 10.94
CA LYS A 119 -8.68 -32.11 10.54
C LYS A 119 -7.58 -33.16 10.35
N LEU A 120 -6.45 -32.81 9.74
CA LEU A 120 -5.28 -33.68 9.59
C LEU A 120 -4.61 -34.01 10.93
N LYS A 121 -4.56 -33.05 11.87
CA LYS A 121 -4.14 -33.31 13.26
C LYS A 121 -5.11 -34.26 13.96
N ALA A 122 -6.41 -34.14 13.76
CA ALA A 122 -7.41 -35.05 14.33
C ALA A 122 -7.26 -36.49 13.79
N ILE A 123 -7.01 -36.65 12.48
CA ILE A 123 -6.72 -37.96 11.86
C ILE A 123 -5.45 -38.58 12.46
N ARG A 124 -4.43 -37.77 12.74
CA ARG A 124 -3.17 -38.24 13.34
C ARG A 124 -3.32 -38.65 14.82
N VAL A 125 -4.31 -38.10 15.54
CA VAL A 125 -4.65 -38.47 16.93
C VAL A 125 -5.54 -39.73 16.99
N GLY A 126 -6.16 -40.14 15.88
CA GLY A 126 -7.06 -41.31 15.79
C GLY A 126 -6.44 -42.62 15.28
N GLY A 127 -5.17 -42.64 14.90
CA GLY A 127 -4.41 -43.88 14.69
C GLY A 127 -4.93 -44.84 13.61
N ARG A 128 -5.05 -44.40 12.34
CA ARG A 128 -4.79 -45.20 11.13
C ARG A 128 -4.92 -44.32 9.87
N LEU A 129 -3.89 -44.35 9.03
CA LEU A 129 -3.88 -43.73 7.70
C LEU A 129 -4.55 -44.68 6.70
N SER A 130 -5.80 -44.41 6.34
CA SER A 130 -6.40 -44.95 5.12
C SER A 130 -6.46 -43.83 4.10
N ILE A 131 -5.62 -43.93 3.06
CA ILE A 131 -5.57 -43.00 1.92
C ILE A 131 -6.76 -43.33 1.01
N GLU A 132 -7.94 -42.87 1.39
CA GLU A 132 -9.02 -42.59 0.45
C GLU A 132 -9.54 -41.20 0.79
N MET A 133 -9.09 -40.22 0.01
CA MET A 133 -9.60 -38.86 0.09
C MET A 133 -11.08 -38.89 -0.34
N PRO A 134 -12.04 -38.46 0.48
CA PRO A 134 -13.44 -38.38 0.05
C PRO A 134 -13.56 -37.40 -1.12
N LYS A 135 -14.24 -37.82 -2.20
CA LYS A 135 -14.41 -37.05 -3.46
C LYS A 135 -14.94 -35.63 -3.25
N SER A 136 -15.64 -35.35 -2.15
CA SER A 136 -16.10 -34.01 -1.78
C SER A 136 -14.96 -33.01 -1.47
N LEU A 137 -13.72 -33.49 -1.25
CA LEU A 137 -12.53 -32.64 -1.12
C LEU A 137 -11.88 -32.32 -2.47
N LEU A 138 -12.18 -33.06 -3.54
CA LEU A 138 -11.62 -32.81 -4.88
C LEU A 138 -12.40 -31.74 -5.65
N GLU A 139 -13.73 -31.66 -5.47
CA GLU A 139 -14.55 -30.62 -6.11
C GLU A 139 -14.25 -29.20 -5.59
N ASP A 140 -13.59 -29.09 -4.44
CA ASP A 140 -13.27 -27.82 -3.78
C ASP A 140 -11.78 -27.41 -3.95
N VAL A 141 -11.03 -28.22 -4.73
CA VAL A 141 -9.57 -28.11 -4.98
C VAL A 141 -9.26 -27.85 -6.46
N CYS A 142 -10.21 -28.09 -7.38
CA CYS A 142 -10.07 -27.69 -8.79
C CYS A 142 -10.53 -26.23 -8.99
N ASP A 143 -9.81 -25.28 -8.41
CA ASP A 143 -9.77 -23.88 -8.87
C ASP A 143 -8.33 -23.39 -8.67
N GLU A 144 -7.41 -24.02 -9.39
CA GLU A 144 -6.11 -23.42 -9.65
C GLU A 144 -6.30 -22.28 -10.67
N ASP A 145 -5.78 -21.11 -10.31
CA ASP A 145 -5.47 -19.98 -11.19
C ASP A 145 -6.60 -19.16 -11.83
N GLN A 146 -7.75 -19.01 -11.17
CA GLN A 146 -8.64 -17.89 -11.49
C GLN A 146 -8.53 -16.80 -10.42
N PHE A 147 -8.12 -15.62 -10.88
CA PHE A 147 -8.34 -14.29 -10.31
C PHE A 147 -9.29 -14.31 -9.11
N GLU A 148 -8.92 -13.67 -7.97
CA GLU A 148 -9.94 -13.30 -6.96
C GLU A 148 -11.12 -12.71 -7.73
N CYS A 149 -12.27 -13.38 -7.75
CA CYS A 149 -13.42 -12.90 -8.49
C CYS A 149 -13.84 -11.61 -7.80
N LEU A 150 -13.45 -10.47 -8.38
CA LEU A 150 -13.75 -9.17 -7.84
C LEU A 150 -15.14 -8.77 -8.30
N ASP A 151 -15.90 -8.12 -7.42
CA ASP A 151 -17.08 -7.38 -7.86
C ASP A 151 -16.67 -6.13 -8.67
N SER A 152 -17.66 -5.42 -9.22
CA SER A 152 -17.42 -4.17 -9.95
C SER A 152 -16.74 -3.09 -9.09
N MET A 153 -16.82 -3.22 -7.76
CA MET A 153 -16.21 -2.30 -6.79
C MET A 153 -14.76 -2.62 -6.48
N GLY A 154 -14.22 -3.70 -7.07
CA GLY A 154 -12.84 -4.15 -6.86
C GLY A 154 -12.64 -4.99 -5.62
N TYR A 155 -13.72 -5.50 -5.02
CA TYR A 155 -13.68 -6.24 -3.78
C TYR A 155 -13.81 -7.74 -4.01
N PRO A 156 -13.14 -8.57 -3.19
CA PRO A 156 -13.27 -10.01 -3.30
C PRO A 156 -14.74 -10.40 -3.10
N MET A 157 -15.32 -11.16 -4.03
CA MET A 157 -16.67 -11.67 -3.84
C MET A 157 -16.74 -12.60 -2.63
N PRO A 158 -17.76 -12.48 -1.76
CA PRO A 158 -17.96 -13.42 -0.68
C PRO A 158 -18.37 -14.77 -1.26
N SER A 159 -17.86 -15.87 -0.69
CA SER A 159 -18.43 -17.19 -0.98
C SER A 159 -19.85 -17.30 -0.39
N ILE A 160 -20.65 -18.24 -0.91
CA ILE A 160 -22.00 -18.53 -0.39
C ILE A 160 -21.96 -18.82 1.13
N SER A 161 -20.92 -19.52 1.61
CA SER A 161 -20.71 -19.76 3.04
C SER A 161 -20.43 -18.48 3.83
N MET A 162 -19.62 -17.56 3.30
CA MET A 162 -19.31 -16.29 3.97
C MET A 162 -20.54 -15.39 4.09
N ALA A 163 -21.39 -15.36 3.06
CA ALA A 163 -22.62 -14.58 3.06
C ALA A 163 -23.61 -15.05 4.14
N ASN A 164 -23.63 -16.37 4.42
CA ASN A 164 -24.50 -16.96 5.44
C ASN A 164 -23.95 -16.80 6.86
N ASP A 165 -22.63 -16.67 7.03
CA ASP A 165 -21.95 -16.57 8.33
C ASP A 165 -21.87 -15.12 8.88
N GLY A 166 -22.60 -14.16 8.30
CA GLY A 166 -22.64 -12.78 8.80
C GLY A 166 -21.31 -12.03 8.73
N MET A 167 -20.44 -12.44 7.80
CA MET A 167 -19.11 -11.88 7.59
C MET A 167 -19.19 -10.41 7.12
N VAL A 168 -18.19 -9.61 7.47
CA VAL A 168 -18.08 -8.20 7.08
C VAL A 168 -16.84 -7.95 6.23
N LEU A 169 -16.98 -7.08 5.22
CA LEU A 169 -15.87 -6.62 4.40
C LEU A 169 -15.18 -5.45 5.10
N VAL A 170 -13.87 -5.57 5.32
CA VAL A 170 -13.06 -4.54 6.00
C VAL A 170 -12.02 -3.94 5.06
N ASN A 171 -11.41 -2.82 5.48
CA ASN A 171 -10.48 -2.03 4.67
C ASN A 171 -11.10 -1.60 3.34
N THR A 172 -12.36 -1.21 3.32
CA THR A 172 -13.00 -0.68 2.10
C THR A 172 -12.57 0.78 1.87
N PHE A 173 -12.81 1.29 0.67
CA PHE A 173 -12.65 2.71 0.37
C PHE A 173 -13.83 3.56 0.87
N GLU A 174 -14.94 2.92 1.23
CA GLU A 174 -16.16 3.58 1.74
C GLU A 174 -16.16 3.81 3.26
N GLU A 175 -15.18 3.25 3.98
CA GLU A 175 -15.06 3.44 5.43
C GLU A 175 -14.91 4.93 5.75
N THR A 176 -15.77 5.48 6.61
CA THR A 176 -15.74 6.89 7.03
C THR A 176 -14.76 7.11 8.18
N PHE A 177 -14.29 8.34 8.35
CA PHE A 177 -13.43 8.74 9.47
C PHE A 177 -13.85 10.08 10.05
N GLY A 178 -13.53 10.31 11.32
CA GLY A 178 -13.84 11.55 12.01
C GLY A 178 -15.33 11.88 12.00
N ASP A 179 -15.66 13.16 11.90
CA ASP A 179 -17.02 13.69 11.88
C ASP A 179 -17.53 13.89 10.45
N LEU A 180 -18.79 13.55 10.24
CA LEU A 180 -19.48 13.79 8.98
C LEU A 180 -19.77 15.29 8.81
N TYR A 181 -19.88 15.73 7.57
CA TYR A 181 -20.17 17.14 7.27
C TYR A 181 -21.44 17.63 7.97
N ASP A 182 -21.38 18.86 8.49
CA ASP A 182 -22.36 19.50 9.37
C ASP A 182 -22.46 18.93 10.80
N GLU A 183 -21.53 18.04 11.20
CA GLU A 183 -21.42 17.50 12.57
C GLU A 183 -20.05 17.78 13.21
N GLY A 184 -19.94 17.67 14.54
CA GLY A 184 -18.68 17.71 15.28
C GLY A 184 -17.76 18.88 14.89
N VAL A 185 -16.53 18.56 14.46
CA VAL A 185 -15.47 19.53 14.11
C VAL A 185 -15.90 20.56 13.06
N TRP A 186 -16.87 20.24 12.19
CA TRP A 186 -17.35 21.19 11.18
C TRP A 186 -18.01 22.42 11.80
N SER A 187 -18.52 22.30 13.03
CA SER A 187 -19.12 23.41 13.78
C SER A 187 -18.08 24.41 14.32
N GLU A 188 -16.82 24.01 14.42
CA GLU A 188 -15.70 24.85 14.85
C GLU A 188 -15.16 25.72 13.70
N LEU A 189 -15.44 25.34 12.45
CA LEU A 189 -15.08 26.11 11.27
C LEU A 189 -16.10 27.24 11.04
N SER A 190 -15.63 28.38 10.55
CA SER A 190 -16.54 29.40 10.06
C SER A 190 -17.38 28.86 8.88
N LYS A 191 -18.64 29.31 8.76
CA LYS A 191 -19.53 28.90 7.65
C LYS A 191 -18.90 29.13 6.27
N ASN A 192 -18.11 30.19 6.13
CA ASN A 192 -17.40 30.51 4.88
C ASN A 192 -16.28 29.50 4.59
N VAL A 193 -15.51 29.10 5.61
CA VAL A 193 -14.45 28.10 5.47
C VAL A 193 -15.05 26.74 5.14
N SER A 194 -16.03 26.27 5.92
CA SER A 194 -16.75 25.01 5.68
C SER A 194 -17.35 24.94 4.26
N SER A 195 -18.04 26.00 3.81
CA SER A 195 -18.60 26.06 2.46
C SER A 195 -17.55 26.09 1.35
N ARG A 196 -16.35 26.64 1.59
CA ARG A 196 -15.26 26.65 0.60
C ARG A 196 -14.65 25.27 0.46
N ILE A 197 -14.43 24.58 1.58
CA ILE A 197 -13.91 23.22 1.62
C ILE A 197 -14.87 22.28 0.88
N SER A 198 -16.16 22.32 1.19
CA SER A 198 -17.14 21.41 0.58
C SER A 198 -17.25 21.56 -0.93
N ARG A 199 -17.05 22.77 -1.46
CA ARG A 199 -17.04 23.07 -2.90
C ARG A 199 -15.71 22.81 -3.59
N ASN A 200 -14.63 22.59 -2.84
CA ASN A 200 -13.28 22.39 -3.38
C ASN A 200 -12.85 20.92 -3.35
N VAL A 201 -13.26 20.17 -2.33
CA VAL A 201 -12.90 18.77 -2.15
C VAL A 201 -13.78 17.86 -3.00
N VAL A 202 -13.13 16.96 -3.74
CA VAL A 202 -13.73 15.98 -4.65
C VAL A 202 -13.29 14.57 -4.30
N SER A 203 -13.95 13.59 -4.87
CA SER A 203 -13.53 12.19 -4.77
C SER A 203 -13.21 11.63 -6.15
N LEU A 204 -12.20 10.77 -6.22
CA LEU A 204 -11.74 10.14 -7.45
C LEU A 204 -11.76 8.64 -7.27
N ALA A 205 -12.01 7.93 -8.36
CA ALA A 205 -11.78 6.50 -8.43
C ALA A 205 -11.18 6.15 -9.77
N SER A 206 -10.42 5.07 -9.77
CA SER A 206 -9.75 4.57 -10.94
C SER A 206 -10.19 3.13 -11.20
N PHE A 207 -10.42 2.86 -12.48
CA PHE A 207 -11.05 1.64 -12.96
C PHE A 207 -10.16 0.99 -14.00
N ASN A 208 -10.21 -0.33 -14.05
CA ASN A 208 -9.74 -1.12 -15.17
C ASN A 208 -10.95 -1.84 -15.78
N GLY A 209 -11.44 -1.33 -16.92
CA GLY A 209 -12.74 -1.73 -17.45
C GLY A 209 -13.86 -1.32 -16.49
N GLU A 210 -14.68 -2.29 -16.06
CA GLU A 210 -15.78 -2.06 -15.12
C GLU A 210 -15.37 -2.24 -13.64
N THR A 211 -14.17 -2.73 -13.39
CA THR A 211 -13.70 -3.04 -12.03
C THR A 211 -12.90 -1.87 -11.49
N ARG A 212 -13.35 -1.32 -10.36
CA ARG A 212 -12.59 -0.31 -9.62
C ARG A 212 -11.35 -0.93 -9.00
N TYR A 213 -10.23 -0.21 -8.96
CA TYR A 213 -9.03 -0.67 -8.24
C TYR A 213 -8.59 0.29 -7.13
N PHE A 214 -8.92 1.57 -7.23
CA PHE A 214 -8.64 2.55 -6.18
C PHE A 214 -9.74 3.61 -6.10
N ALA A 215 -9.95 4.13 -4.89
CA ALA A 215 -10.74 5.34 -4.68
C ALA A 215 -10.11 6.19 -3.57
N CYS A 216 -10.22 7.50 -3.71
CA CYS A 216 -9.60 8.45 -2.79
C CYS A 216 -10.23 9.84 -2.89
N THR A 217 -9.68 10.77 -2.14
CA THR A 217 -10.02 12.20 -2.20
C THR A 217 -9.02 12.95 -3.07
N GLY A 218 -9.45 14.07 -3.64
CA GLY A 218 -8.59 15.11 -4.18
C GLY A 218 -9.23 16.46 -3.97
N PHE A 219 -8.54 17.52 -4.36
CA PHE A 219 -9.07 18.87 -4.20
C PHE A 219 -8.55 19.80 -5.28
N PHE A 220 -9.35 20.79 -5.65
CA PHE A 220 -8.99 21.67 -6.76
C PHE A 220 -7.92 22.67 -6.35
N ILE A 221 -6.87 22.78 -7.17
CA ILE A 221 -5.82 23.79 -7.08
C ILE A 221 -5.80 24.62 -8.38
N GLU A 222 -5.24 25.81 -8.30
CA GLU A 222 -4.84 26.53 -9.50
C GLU A 222 -3.39 26.15 -9.83
N TRP A 223 -3.19 25.58 -11.01
CA TRP A 223 -1.86 25.18 -11.47
C TRP A 223 -1.76 25.46 -12.97
N ASN A 224 -0.72 26.21 -13.35
CA ASN A 224 -0.45 26.56 -14.76
C ASN A 224 -1.62 27.25 -15.48
N GLY A 225 -2.36 28.11 -14.78
CA GLY A 225 -3.50 28.85 -15.33
C GLY A 225 -4.75 28.00 -15.56
N CYS A 226 -4.73 26.73 -15.12
CA CYS A 226 -5.85 25.79 -15.18
C CYS A 226 -6.30 25.41 -13.77
N THR A 227 -7.58 25.04 -13.65
CA THR A 227 -8.07 24.34 -12.47
C THR A 227 -7.75 22.85 -12.62
N SER A 228 -6.85 22.35 -11.79
CA SER A 228 -6.49 20.94 -11.75
C SER A 228 -6.76 20.35 -10.36
N ILE A 229 -6.86 19.04 -10.27
CA ILE A 229 -7.07 18.32 -9.01
C ILE A 229 -5.74 17.80 -8.52
N LEU A 230 -5.38 18.17 -7.29
CA LEU A 230 -4.27 17.58 -6.56
C LEU A 230 -4.78 16.36 -5.78
N THR A 231 -4.10 15.23 -5.93
CA THR A 231 -4.45 13.97 -5.24
C THR A 231 -3.22 13.08 -5.05
N SER A 232 -3.43 11.90 -4.49
CA SER A 232 -2.41 10.88 -4.27
C SER A 232 -2.11 10.08 -5.53
N ALA A 233 -0.84 9.82 -5.82
CA ALA A 233 -0.45 8.95 -6.94
C ALA A 233 -0.83 7.48 -6.73
N SER A 234 -1.23 7.08 -5.51
CA SER A 234 -1.84 5.77 -5.24
C SER A 234 -3.06 5.51 -6.13
N LEU A 235 -3.74 6.58 -6.59
CA LEU A 235 -4.84 6.51 -7.55
C LEU A 235 -4.47 5.77 -8.83
N VAL A 236 -3.20 5.79 -9.27
CA VAL A 236 -2.75 5.25 -10.56
C VAL A 236 -1.72 4.12 -10.46
N ARG A 237 -1.40 3.66 -9.24
CA ARG A 237 -0.43 2.56 -9.02
C ARG A 237 -1.00 1.21 -9.43
N LYS A 238 -0.16 0.38 -10.05
CA LYS A 238 -0.50 -1.01 -10.41
C LYS A 238 -0.60 -1.89 -9.14
N SER A 239 -1.59 -2.76 -9.09
CA SER A 239 -1.69 -3.80 -8.06
C SER A 239 -0.56 -4.83 -8.24
N GLY A 240 0.17 -5.13 -7.17
CA GLY A 240 1.28 -6.11 -7.18
C GLY A 240 2.66 -5.54 -7.49
N ASP A 241 2.75 -4.41 -8.22
CA ASP A 241 4.00 -3.69 -8.43
C ASP A 241 3.81 -2.19 -8.13
N ARG A 242 4.23 -1.79 -6.93
CA ARG A 242 4.04 -0.44 -6.40
C ARG A 242 4.94 0.61 -7.07
N SER A 243 5.90 0.17 -7.88
CA SER A 243 6.80 1.02 -8.66
C SER A 243 6.26 1.38 -10.04
N LYS A 244 5.17 0.74 -10.50
CA LYS A 244 4.65 0.90 -11.87
C LYS A 244 3.26 1.51 -11.89
N ILE A 245 3.00 2.34 -12.90
CA ILE A 245 1.65 2.81 -13.26
C ILE A 245 0.97 1.75 -14.14
N VAL A 246 -0.34 1.62 -14.03
CA VAL A 246 -1.14 0.81 -14.97
C VAL A 246 -0.88 1.30 -16.39
N GLU A 247 -0.46 0.41 -17.30
CA GLU A 247 0.11 0.77 -18.61
C GLU A 247 -0.78 1.72 -19.46
N ASN A 248 -2.11 1.67 -19.28
CA ASN A 248 -3.09 2.50 -19.99
C ASN A 248 -3.45 3.85 -19.31
N LEU A 249 -2.88 4.15 -18.13
CA LEU A 249 -3.05 5.44 -17.42
C LEU A 249 -1.84 6.36 -17.51
N ARG A 250 -0.81 5.97 -18.29
CA ARG A 250 0.36 6.80 -18.50
C ARG A 250 -0.03 8.11 -19.20
N VAL A 251 0.64 9.19 -18.79
CA VAL A 251 0.51 10.56 -19.34
C VAL A 251 0.36 10.47 -20.86
N ALA A 252 -0.69 11.11 -21.38
CA ALA A 252 -1.04 11.12 -22.80
C ALA A 252 0.04 11.79 -23.64
N ASN A 253 1.14 11.08 -23.90
CA ASN A 253 2.00 11.32 -25.04
C ASN A 253 1.50 10.38 -26.15
N VAL A 254 1.04 11.01 -27.23
CA VAL A 254 0.67 10.37 -28.49
C VAL A 254 1.80 9.42 -28.90
N VAL A 255 1.44 8.24 -29.43
CA VAL A 255 2.31 7.14 -29.92
C VAL A 255 2.65 6.02 -28.90
N LEU A 256 1.64 5.45 -28.22
CA LEU A 256 1.67 4.01 -27.88
C LEU A 256 0.27 3.37 -27.67
N ILE A 257 -0.81 3.89 -28.28
CA ILE A 257 -2.16 3.30 -28.19
C ILE A 257 -2.49 2.48 -29.45
N LEU A 258 -1.57 1.65 -29.94
CA LEU A 258 -1.84 0.85 -31.15
C LEU A 258 -1.70 -0.67 -30.99
N PHE A 259 -1.23 -1.21 -29.85
CA PHE A 259 -1.05 -2.66 -29.71
C PHE A 259 -1.41 -3.26 -28.33
N CYS A 260 -2.27 -2.61 -27.54
CA CYS A 260 -2.86 -3.23 -26.36
C CYS A 260 -4.38 -3.28 -26.51
N ASP A 261 -4.98 -4.41 -26.18
CA ASP A 261 -6.43 -4.63 -26.09
C ASP A 261 -7.14 -3.43 -25.43
N PRO A 262 -8.37 -3.05 -25.84
CA PRO A 262 -9.09 -1.91 -25.30
C PRO A 262 -9.66 -2.22 -23.91
N CYS A 263 -8.80 -2.49 -22.93
CA CYS A 263 -9.14 -2.41 -21.52
C CYS A 263 -8.97 -0.94 -21.11
N SER A 264 -10.05 -0.16 -21.22
CA SER A 264 -10.10 1.27 -20.90
C SER A 264 -9.89 1.49 -19.40
N SER A 265 -8.63 1.61 -18.97
CA SER A 265 -8.35 2.14 -17.66
C SER A 265 -8.74 3.62 -17.64
N LYS A 266 -9.62 4.02 -16.72
CA LYS A 266 -10.14 5.39 -16.64
C LYS A 266 -10.10 5.92 -15.22
N ILE A 267 -9.99 7.23 -15.09
CA ILE A 267 -10.19 7.95 -13.83
C ILE A 267 -11.57 8.60 -13.89
N GLU A 268 -12.41 8.33 -12.90
CA GLU A 268 -13.65 9.06 -12.70
C GLU A 268 -13.49 10.04 -11.52
N VAL A 269 -14.03 11.23 -11.70
CA VAL A 269 -14.10 12.27 -10.70
C VAL A 269 -15.57 12.52 -10.37
N LEU A 270 -15.92 12.40 -9.09
CA LEU A 270 -17.20 12.88 -8.58
C LEU A 270 -17.02 14.31 -8.08
N LEU A 271 -17.62 15.24 -8.83
CA LEU A 271 -17.56 16.67 -8.56
C LEU A 271 -18.48 17.06 -7.39
N PRO A 272 -18.27 18.24 -6.76
CA PRO A 272 -19.08 18.68 -5.62
C PRO A 272 -20.55 18.94 -5.98
N ASN A 273 -20.86 19.10 -7.27
CA ASN A 273 -22.22 19.19 -7.79
C ASN A 273 -22.84 17.80 -8.09
N LYS A 274 -22.21 16.72 -7.60
CA LYS A 274 -22.60 15.32 -7.75
C LYS A 274 -22.51 14.76 -9.18
N LYS A 275 -21.94 15.52 -10.11
CA LYS A 275 -21.71 15.03 -11.48
C LYS A 275 -20.46 14.14 -11.49
N ARG A 276 -20.59 12.92 -12.03
CA ARG A 276 -19.44 12.08 -12.39
C ARG A 276 -18.92 12.48 -13.77
N THR A 277 -17.60 12.56 -13.90
CA THR A 277 -16.94 12.94 -15.14
C THR A 277 -15.58 12.27 -15.25
N GLU A 278 -15.07 12.13 -16.47
CA GLU A 278 -13.76 11.53 -16.71
C GLU A 278 -12.64 12.52 -16.36
N GLY A 279 -11.69 12.06 -15.56
CA GLY A 279 -10.45 12.76 -15.25
C GLY A 279 -9.30 12.29 -16.14
N THR A 280 -8.39 13.20 -16.49
CA THR A 280 -7.16 12.88 -17.22
C THR A 280 -5.96 13.08 -16.32
N LEU A 281 -5.11 12.05 -16.17
CA LEU A 281 -3.83 12.19 -15.46
C LEU A 281 -2.90 13.09 -16.27
N GLU A 282 -2.53 14.24 -15.72
CA GLU A 282 -1.57 15.15 -16.37
C GLU A 282 -0.14 14.83 -15.96
N HIS A 283 0.11 14.69 -14.66
CA HIS A 283 1.42 14.42 -14.09
C HIS A 283 1.30 13.59 -12.82
N CYS A 284 2.34 12.84 -12.48
CA CYS A 284 2.46 12.24 -11.15
C CYS A 284 3.92 12.00 -10.77
N ASN A 285 4.15 11.89 -9.48
CA ASN A 285 5.39 11.45 -8.88
C ASN A 285 5.08 10.35 -7.87
N LEU A 286 5.56 9.15 -8.16
CA LEU A 286 5.38 7.95 -7.36
C LEU A 286 6.31 7.94 -6.12
N HIS A 287 7.37 8.73 -6.06
CA HIS A 287 8.18 8.81 -4.85
C HIS A 287 7.49 9.60 -3.73
N TYR A 288 7.00 10.79 -4.06
CA TYR A 288 6.23 11.68 -3.17
C TYR A 288 4.74 11.35 -3.13
N ASN A 289 4.29 10.42 -3.98
CA ASN A 289 2.91 9.98 -4.09
C ASN A 289 1.92 11.11 -4.40
N VAL A 290 2.30 12.01 -5.31
CA VAL A 290 1.51 13.16 -5.72
C VAL A 290 1.07 12.99 -7.17
N ALA A 291 -0.18 13.28 -7.49
CA ALA A 291 -0.71 13.28 -8.84
C ALA A 291 -1.56 14.52 -9.13
N ILE A 292 -1.53 14.95 -10.39
CA ILE A 292 -2.36 16.00 -10.96
C ILE A 292 -3.32 15.39 -11.97
N VAL A 293 -4.61 15.63 -11.76
CA VAL A 293 -5.69 15.17 -12.63
C VAL A 293 -6.47 16.38 -13.12
N SER A 294 -6.68 16.51 -14.43
CA SER A 294 -7.57 17.54 -14.99
C SER A 294 -8.95 17.00 -15.31
N VAL A 295 -9.93 17.89 -15.32
CA VAL A 295 -11.31 17.62 -15.69
C VAL A 295 -11.72 18.63 -16.76
N LYS A 296 -12.23 18.13 -17.89
CA LYS A 296 -12.70 18.99 -18.98
C LYS A 296 -13.97 19.73 -18.59
N ASP A 297 -14.10 20.96 -19.09
CA ASP A 297 -15.31 21.79 -18.96
C ASP A 297 -15.79 22.04 -17.52
N PHE A 298 -14.89 21.95 -16.53
CA PHE A 298 -15.17 22.29 -15.15
C PHE A 298 -14.20 23.36 -14.64
N ARG A 299 -14.75 24.38 -13.98
CA ARG A 299 -13.97 25.43 -13.32
C ARG A 299 -14.36 25.50 -11.85
N ALA A 300 -13.40 25.26 -10.97
CA ALA A 300 -13.64 25.40 -9.54
C ALA A 300 -13.76 26.89 -9.18
N LEU A 301 -14.78 27.23 -8.41
CA LEU A 301 -15.04 28.62 -8.00
C LEU A 301 -14.06 29.13 -6.94
N CYS A 302 -13.47 28.23 -6.17
CA CYS A 302 -12.55 28.54 -5.08
C CYS A 302 -11.43 27.50 -5.03
N PRO A 303 -10.49 27.47 -6.00
CA PRO A 303 -9.34 26.58 -5.91
C PRO A 303 -8.54 26.85 -4.62
N ALA A 304 -7.88 25.82 -4.13
CA ALA A 304 -7.01 25.89 -2.97
C ALA A 304 -5.78 26.73 -3.31
N ASN A 305 -5.46 27.68 -2.43
CA ASN A 305 -4.21 28.42 -2.51
C ASN A 305 -3.16 27.66 -1.69
N LEU A 306 -2.14 27.14 -2.40
CA LEU A 306 -1.02 26.43 -1.79
C LEU A 306 0.12 27.37 -1.39
N HIS A 307 0.12 28.61 -1.89
CA HIS A 307 1.13 29.61 -1.56
C HIS A 307 0.78 30.26 -0.23
N HIS A 308 1.65 30.06 0.76
CA HIS A 308 1.63 30.78 2.03
C HIS A 308 2.90 31.61 2.14
N GLU A 309 2.78 32.85 2.63
CA GLU A 309 3.94 33.70 2.92
C GLU A 309 4.79 33.16 4.08
N GLN A 310 4.22 32.26 4.90
CA GLN A 310 4.88 31.64 6.04
C GLN A 310 4.31 30.23 6.30
N GLU A 311 5.14 29.24 6.68
CA GLU A 311 4.61 27.95 7.16
C GLU A 311 3.68 28.21 8.35
N SER A 312 2.45 27.68 8.28
CA SER A 312 1.48 27.83 9.36
C SER A 312 2.09 27.33 10.67
N VAL A 313 2.11 28.21 11.67
CA VAL A 313 2.50 27.89 13.07
C VAL A 313 1.35 27.14 13.78
N CYS A 314 0.22 26.91 13.10
CA CYS A 314 -0.93 26.22 13.67
C CYS A 314 -0.60 24.73 13.81
N GLU A 315 -0.51 24.28 15.06
CA GLU A 315 -0.39 22.85 15.36
C GLU A 315 -1.72 22.14 15.08
N ASP A 316 -2.85 22.85 15.17
CA ASP A 316 -4.20 22.31 15.05
C ASP A 316 -4.62 22.26 13.58
N VAL A 317 -4.90 21.06 13.11
CA VAL A 317 -5.19 20.80 11.70
C VAL A 317 -6.32 19.79 11.55
N LEU A 318 -6.98 19.81 10.39
CA LEU A 318 -8.04 18.92 9.99
C LEU A 318 -7.65 18.20 8.70
N ALA A 319 -7.77 16.87 8.68
CA ALA A 319 -7.79 16.13 7.43
C ALA A 319 -9.21 16.04 6.90
N VAL A 320 -9.40 16.39 5.63
CA VAL A 320 -10.71 16.33 4.97
C VAL A 320 -10.69 15.25 3.89
N GLY A 321 -11.77 14.47 3.83
CA GLY A 321 -11.98 13.41 2.85
C GLY A 321 -13.40 13.44 2.28
N ARG A 322 -13.57 12.96 1.06
CA ARG A 322 -14.88 12.73 0.42
C ARG A 322 -14.92 11.30 -0.08
N CYS A 323 -15.93 10.54 0.34
CA CYS A 323 -16.11 9.17 -0.12
C CYS A 323 -16.67 9.15 -1.55
N PHE A 324 -16.06 8.35 -2.43
CA PHE A 324 -16.44 8.31 -3.85
C PHE A 324 -17.85 7.76 -4.11
N GLU A 325 -18.30 6.73 -3.38
CA GLU A 325 -19.62 6.15 -3.63
C GLU A 325 -20.76 6.91 -2.96
N SER A 326 -20.58 7.27 -1.68
CA SER A 326 -21.62 7.93 -0.89
C SER A 326 -21.66 9.45 -1.04
N ASP A 327 -20.63 10.07 -1.65
CA ASP A 327 -20.42 11.52 -1.70
C ASP A 327 -20.32 12.19 -0.31
N ILE A 328 -20.17 11.40 0.75
CA ILE A 328 -20.10 11.92 2.12
C ILE A 328 -18.76 12.62 2.32
N LEU A 329 -18.82 13.89 2.70
CA LEU A 329 -17.68 14.69 3.12
C LEU A 329 -17.48 14.48 4.63
N MET A 330 -16.22 14.33 5.05
CA MET A 330 -15.85 13.98 6.42
C MET A 330 -14.54 14.67 6.82
N ALA A 331 -14.35 14.90 8.11
CA ALA A 331 -13.14 15.53 8.63
C ALA A 331 -12.74 14.97 9.99
N ALA A 332 -11.42 14.85 10.22
CA ALA A 332 -10.86 14.56 11.54
C ALA A 332 -9.88 15.67 11.93
N SER A 333 -10.00 16.19 13.15
CA SER A 333 -9.07 17.16 13.72
C SER A 333 -8.04 16.52 14.64
N GLY A 334 -6.94 17.23 14.84
CA GLY A 334 -5.95 16.98 15.86
C GLY A 334 -4.74 17.87 15.64
N HIS A 335 -3.58 17.41 16.09
CA HIS A 335 -2.39 18.24 16.14
C HIS A 335 -1.21 17.63 15.37
N LEU A 336 -0.36 18.48 14.82
CA LEU A 336 0.93 18.10 14.26
C LEU A 336 1.83 17.47 15.32
N VAL A 337 2.57 16.44 14.95
CA VAL A 337 3.47 15.71 15.84
C VAL A 337 4.85 15.52 15.25
N GLY A 338 5.87 15.52 16.12
CA GLY A 338 7.28 15.46 15.72
C GLY A 338 7.85 14.05 15.51
N TRP A 339 7.04 13.01 15.60
CA TRP A 339 7.47 11.62 15.34
C TRP A 339 7.19 11.21 13.90
N SER A 340 7.92 10.21 13.41
CA SER A 340 7.75 9.64 12.07
C SER A 340 7.17 8.22 12.12
N GLY A 341 6.42 7.84 11.10
CA GLY A 341 5.85 6.51 10.92
C GLY A 341 6.74 5.55 10.14
N THR A 342 6.15 4.51 9.57
CA THR A 342 6.86 3.43 8.86
C THR A 342 7.11 3.70 7.38
N LEU A 343 6.64 4.84 6.86
CA LEU A 343 6.84 5.23 5.47
C LEU A 343 8.26 5.79 5.27
N ASP A 344 8.94 5.37 4.20
CA ASP A 344 10.35 5.74 3.94
C ASP A 344 10.52 7.17 3.36
N CYS A 345 9.42 7.88 3.10
CA CYS A 345 9.47 9.25 2.62
C CYS A 345 9.85 10.23 3.74
N ARG A 346 11.10 10.71 3.72
CA ARG A 346 11.64 11.64 4.74
C ARG A 346 10.99 13.02 4.76
N MET A 347 10.24 13.38 3.72
CA MET A 347 9.52 14.66 3.63
C MET A 347 8.18 14.65 4.37
N LEU A 348 7.74 13.48 4.86
CA LEU A 348 6.48 13.35 5.58
C LEU A 348 6.54 13.99 6.96
N ARG A 349 5.48 14.73 7.28
CA ARG A 349 5.11 15.12 8.64
C ARG A 349 3.88 14.30 9.07
N TYR A 350 3.56 14.31 10.36
CA TYR A 350 2.48 13.51 10.90
C TYR A 350 1.52 14.36 11.73
N ALA A 351 0.24 13.98 11.73
CA ALA A 351 -0.77 14.45 12.67
C ALA A 351 -1.32 13.27 13.49
N ASN A 352 -1.77 13.53 14.72
CA ASN A 352 -2.13 12.50 15.70
C ASN A 352 -3.53 11.87 15.53
N PHE A 353 -4.31 12.29 14.53
CA PHE A 353 -5.56 11.63 14.18
C PHE A 353 -5.36 10.55 13.11
N LYS A 354 -6.39 9.72 12.90
CA LYS A 354 -6.40 8.68 11.86
C LYS A 354 -7.47 8.98 10.83
N ILE A 355 -7.12 8.74 9.57
CA ILE A 355 -8.06 8.71 8.44
C ILE A 355 -8.25 7.28 7.94
N THR A 356 -9.35 7.02 7.27
CA THR A 356 -9.50 5.81 6.44
C THR A 356 -8.90 6.06 5.06
N LYS A 357 -8.98 5.06 4.18
CA LYS A 357 -8.55 5.19 2.78
C LYS A 357 -9.28 6.31 2.04
N ALA A 358 -10.51 6.63 2.43
CA ALA A 358 -11.27 7.71 1.85
C ALA A 358 -10.52 9.05 1.93
N GLY A 359 -9.74 9.29 2.99
CA GLY A 359 -8.99 10.54 3.18
C GLY A 359 -7.69 10.65 2.38
N ILE A 360 -7.24 9.58 1.72
CA ILE A 360 -6.00 9.59 0.92
C ILE A 360 -6.11 10.64 -0.18
N GLY A 361 -5.07 11.46 -0.36
CA GLY A 361 -5.05 12.50 -1.38
C GLY A 361 -5.91 13.73 -1.06
N GLY A 362 -6.66 13.71 0.04
CA GLY A 362 -7.44 14.86 0.50
C GLY A 362 -6.59 15.94 1.15
N PRO A 363 -7.12 17.16 1.32
CA PRO A 363 -6.36 18.26 1.88
C PRO A 363 -6.21 18.13 3.40
N LEU A 364 -5.04 18.51 3.90
CA LEU A 364 -4.84 18.90 5.28
C LEU A 364 -5.03 20.42 5.36
N ILE A 365 -5.86 20.90 6.27
CA ILE A 365 -6.17 22.32 6.44
C ILE A 365 -6.05 22.74 7.90
N ASP A 366 -5.86 24.03 8.18
CA ASP A 366 -6.07 24.57 9.52
C ASP A 366 -7.51 25.12 9.69
N PHE A 367 -7.84 25.55 10.91
CA PHE A 367 -9.16 26.07 11.24
C PHE A 367 -9.50 27.41 10.57
N ASP A 368 -8.50 28.14 10.06
CA ASP A 368 -8.68 29.35 9.24
C ASP A 368 -9.01 29.01 7.77
N GLY A 369 -8.96 27.73 7.41
CA GLY A 369 -9.18 27.25 6.04
C GLY A 369 -7.98 27.44 5.13
N ARG A 370 -6.77 27.56 5.68
CA ARG A 370 -5.52 27.53 4.91
C ARG A 370 -5.11 26.07 4.67
N TYR A 371 -4.68 25.79 3.45
CA TYR A 371 -4.24 24.44 3.06
C TYR A 371 -2.82 24.20 3.58
N VAL A 372 -2.63 23.22 4.44
CA VAL A 372 -1.34 22.86 5.03
C VAL A 372 -0.63 21.82 4.18
N GLY A 373 -1.37 20.92 3.53
CA GLY A 373 -0.78 19.80 2.79
C GLY A 373 -1.79 18.82 2.20
N ILE A 374 -1.29 17.62 1.90
CA ILE A 374 -2.07 16.48 1.37
C ILE A 374 -1.92 15.26 2.28
N ASN A 375 -3.04 14.61 2.62
CA ASN A 375 -3.09 13.49 3.54
C ASN A 375 -2.75 12.16 2.86
N PHE A 376 -2.07 11.29 3.59
CA PHE A 376 -1.79 9.91 3.24
C PHE A 376 -2.20 8.96 4.36
N PHE A 377 -2.23 7.67 4.06
CA PHE A 377 -2.72 6.65 4.98
C PHE A 377 -1.58 5.92 5.70
N ASP A 378 -1.69 5.80 7.01
CA ASP A 378 -0.88 4.94 7.89
C ASP A 378 -1.78 4.49 9.05
N ASP A 379 -1.89 3.18 9.25
CA ASP A 379 -2.82 2.60 10.22
C ASP A 379 -2.21 2.44 11.63
N ILE A 380 -0.94 2.79 11.79
CA ILE A 380 -0.14 2.61 12.99
C ILE A 380 -0.02 3.93 13.77
N VAL A 381 0.66 4.93 13.20
CA VAL A 381 1.26 6.05 13.96
C VAL A 381 0.42 7.34 13.96
N GLY A 382 -0.47 7.49 12.97
CA GLY A 382 -1.25 8.71 12.76
C GLY A 382 -1.40 8.98 11.27
N THR A 383 -1.80 10.18 10.89
CA THR A 383 -1.97 10.55 9.47
C THR A 383 -0.70 11.22 8.95
N PRO A 384 0.05 10.56 8.05
CA PRO A 384 1.14 11.20 7.33
C PRO A 384 0.61 12.22 6.33
N PHE A 385 1.37 13.29 6.12
CA PHE A 385 1.06 14.28 5.08
C PHE A 385 2.34 14.89 4.50
N LEU A 386 2.24 15.37 3.25
CA LEU A 386 3.24 16.26 2.67
C LEU A 386 2.76 17.71 2.79
N SER A 387 3.65 18.62 3.20
CA SER A 387 3.31 20.04 3.32
C SER A 387 3.18 20.72 1.96
N CYS A 388 2.45 21.82 1.90
CA CYS A 388 2.37 22.68 0.72
C CYS A 388 3.75 23.12 0.21
N THR A 389 4.72 23.35 1.09
CA THR A 389 6.12 23.66 0.71
C THR A 389 6.73 22.55 -0.16
N VAL A 390 6.54 21.28 0.22
CA VAL A 390 7.06 20.14 -0.55
C VAL A 390 6.24 19.96 -1.83
N ILE A 391 4.92 20.08 -1.75
CA ILE A 391 4.03 19.97 -2.91
C ILE A 391 4.40 21.01 -3.97
N LEU A 392 4.60 22.27 -3.61
CA LEU A 392 4.98 23.34 -4.54
C LEU A 392 6.28 23.04 -5.28
N HIS A 393 7.28 22.43 -4.62
CA HIS A 393 8.49 21.96 -5.30
C HIS A 393 8.23 20.79 -6.27
N VAL A 394 7.30 19.88 -5.94
CA VAL A 394 6.87 18.83 -6.88
C VAL A 394 6.19 19.44 -8.10
N LEU A 395 5.30 20.41 -7.89
CA LEU A 395 4.58 21.10 -8.95
C LEU A 395 5.48 21.94 -9.86
N SER A 396 6.53 22.58 -9.32
CA SER A 396 7.48 23.34 -10.14
C SER A 396 8.26 22.44 -11.10
N ARG A 397 8.61 21.22 -10.67
CA ARG A 397 9.27 20.24 -11.53
C ARG A 397 8.36 19.71 -12.63
N PHE A 398 7.07 19.47 -12.34
CA PHE A 398 6.10 19.12 -13.37
C PHE A 398 5.99 20.20 -14.46
N ASP A 399 6.08 21.48 -14.07
CA ASP A 399 6.05 22.59 -15.02
C ASP A 399 7.33 22.70 -15.88
N GLU A 400 8.50 22.48 -15.27
CA GLU A 400 9.79 22.40 -15.98
C GLU A 400 9.79 21.27 -17.03
N GLU A 401 9.38 20.05 -16.65
CA GLU A 401 9.29 18.89 -17.56
C GLU A 401 8.38 19.19 -18.76
N ARG A 402 7.24 19.83 -18.50
CA ARG A 402 6.29 20.22 -19.55
C ARG A 402 6.90 21.25 -20.50
N THR A 403 7.64 22.22 -19.99
CA THR A 403 8.27 23.28 -20.80
C THR A 403 9.37 22.72 -21.70
N ILE A 404 10.19 21.80 -21.18
CA ILE A 404 11.22 21.11 -21.95
C ILE A 404 10.59 20.33 -23.12
N ASN A 405 9.52 19.58 -22.86
CA ASN A 405 8.79 18.81 -23.89
C ASN A 405 8.12 19.69 -24.96
N LYS A 406 7.85 20.97 -24.68
CA LYS A 406 7.31 21.94 -25.66
C LYS A 406 8.39 22.54 -26.58
N VAL A 407 9.64 22.57 -26.16
CA VAL A 407 10.75 23.28 -26.85
C VAL A 407 11.66 22.32 -27.62
N GLY A 408 11.74 21.04 -27.25
CA GLY A 408 12.54 20.03 -27.93
C GLY A 408 11.74 19.13 -28.87
N ASN A 409 12.19 18.97 -30.12
CA ASN A 409 11.74 17.91 -31.03
C ASN A 409 12.53 16.61 -30.79
N GLY A 410 12.70 16.25 -29.51
CA GLY A 410 13.71 15.31 -29.04
C GLY A 410 13.12 14.19 -28.20
N ASP A 411 13.45 12.96 -28.61
CA ASP A 411 13.07 11.64 -28.12
C ASP A 411 13.57 11.31 -26.69
N THR A 412 13.62 12.30 -25.80
CA THR A 412 14.06 12.12 -24.41
C THR A 412 12.84 12.21 -23.50
N SER A 413 12.11 11.10 -23.39
CA SER A 413 11.30 10.87 -22.19
C SER A 413 12.24 10.85 -20.99
N SER A 414 12.24 11.89 -20.17
CA SER A 414 12.78 11.80 -18.81
C SER A 414 11.80 10.96 -17.98
N GLY A 415 11.76 9.66 -18.28
CA GLY A 415 10.75 8.69 -17.86
C GLY A 415 10.98 8.11 -16.47
N VAL A 416 11.29 8.95 -15.48
CA VAL A 416 11.40 8.49 -14.08
C VAL A 416 10.27 9.10 -13.27
N LEU A 417 9.15 8.39 -13.19
CA LEU A 417 8.00 8.69 -12.34
C LEU A 417 8.36 8.78 -10.84
N ASP A 418 9.58 8.36 -10.47
CA ASP A 418 10.13 8.31 -9.12
C ASP A 418 11.30 9.27 -8.90
N TRP A 419 11.35 10.41 -9.58
CA TRP A 419 12.39 11.39 -9.30
C TRP A 419 12.27 11.96 -7.87
N THR A 420 13.41 12.38 -7.29
CA THR A 420 13.49 12.98 -5.95
C THR A 420 14.19 14.31 -5.99
N MET A 421 13.80 15.18 -5.07
CA MET A 421 14.43 16.47 -4.84
C MET A 421 15.89 16.30 -4.41
N THR A 422 16.73 17.26 -4.79
CA THR A 422 18.15 17.27 -4.42
C THR A 422 18.30 17.18 -2.90
N GLY A 423 19.09 16.20 -2.43
CA GLY A 423 19.32 15.98 -1.00
C GLY A 423 18.33 15.02 -0.33
N ASP A 424 17.28 14.58 -1.02
CA ASP A 424 16.43 13.49 -0.54
C ASP A 424 17.20 12.16 -0.58
N ARG A 425 17.42 11.57 0.61
CA ARG A 425 18.13 10.29 0.80
C ARG A 425 17.20 9.11 1.07
N SER A 426 15.90 9.26 0.80
CA SER A 426 14.92 8.18 0.89
C SER A 426 15.20 7.11 -0.19
N VAL A 427 14.87 5.84 0.06
CA VAL A 427 15.09 4.77 -0.92
C VAL A 427 14.01 4.86 -2.00
N ARG A 428 14.38 4.62 -3.26
CA ARG A 428 13.43 4.66 -4.38
C ARG A 428 13.02 3.25 -4.82
N PRO A 429 11.73 3.02 -5.16
CA PRO A 429 10.59 3.90 -4.92
C PRO A 429 10.02 3.71 -3.49
N ASN A 430 9.59 4.80 -2.86
CA ASN A 430 8.89 4.72 -1.57
C ASN A 430 7.68 3.80 -1.67
N SER A 431 7.54 2.86 -0.74
CA SER A 431 6.35 2.04 -0.65
C SER A 431 5.24 2.83 0.05
N TRP A 432 4.07 2.95 -0.61
CA TRP A 432 2.86 3.56 -0.06
C TRP A 432 1.80 2.49 0.17
N PRO A 433 1.98 1.60 1.16
CA PRO A 433 1.09 0.46 1.38
C PRO A 433 -0.32 0.94 1.73
N VAL A 434 -1.30 0.40 1.02
CA VAL A 434 -2.71 0.52 1.36
C VAL A 434 -3.24 -0.90 1.62
N PRO A 435 -3.81 -1.19 2.81
CA PRO A 435 -4.28 -2.53 3.16
C PRO A 435 -5.27 -3.07 2.14
N LYS A 436 -5.21 -4.36 1.78
CA LYS A 436 -6.20 -4.94 0.86
C LYS A 436 -7.55 -5.16 1.57
N PRO A 437 -8.68 -4.98 0.89
CA PRO A 437 -10.00 -5.39 1.39
C PRO A 437 -10.07 -6.90 1.59
N PHE A 438 -10.72 -7.35 2.66
CA PHE A 438 -10.96 -8.78 2.90
C PHE A 438 -12.18 -9.01 3.80
N TRP A 439 -12.74 -10.22 3.75
CA TRP A 439 -13.87 -10.64 4.57
C TRP A 439 -13.41 -11.22 5.91
N CYS A 440 -13.88 -10.67 7.03
CA CYS A 440 -13.62 -11.18 8.38
C CYS A 440 -14.90 -11.38 9.20
N HIS A 441 -14.82 -12.21 10.24
CA HIS A 441 -15.94 -12.32 11.18
C HIS A 441 -16.00 -11.03 12.02
N PRO A 442 -17.19 -10.53 12.39
CA PRO A 442 -17.30 -9.36 13.25
C PRO A 442 -16.53 -9.50 14.57
N ASP A 443 -16.43 -10.72 15.13
CA ASP A 443 -15.67 -11.00 16.35
C ASP A 443 -14.15 -10.86 16.19
N ASP A 444 -13.65 -10.96 14.96
CA ASP A 444 -12.23 -10.75 14.63
C ASP A 444 -11.90 -9.26 14.45
N LEU A 445 -12.92 -8.40 14.37
CA LEU A 445 -12.70 -6.96 14.34
C LEU A 445 -12.07 -6.56 15.68
N PRO A 446 -11.01 -5.73 15.66
CA PRO A 446 -10.56 -5.11 16.89
C PRO A 446 -11.75 -4.33 17.45
N ARG A 447 -12.23 -4.72 18.64
CA ARG A 447 -13.17 -3.89 19.41
C ARG A 447 -12.58 -2.49 19.46
N ASN A 448 -13.44 -1.45 19.43
CA ASN A 448 -13.10 -0.02 19.50
C ASN A 448 -12.31 0.40 20.77
N GLU A 449 -11.49 -0.47 21.35
CA GLU A 449 -10.32 -0.09 22.11
C GLU A 449 -9.22 0.19 21.10
N THR A 450 -8.89 1.48 20.94
CA THR A 450 -7.66 2.01 20.33
C THR A 450 -6.62 0.90 20.12
N ARG A 451 -6.49 0.38 18.88
CA ARG A 451 -5.58 -0.72 18.50
C ARG A 451 -4.34 -0.71 19.40
N THR A 452 -4.31 -1.50 20.47
CA THR A 452 -3.14 -1.73 21.33
C THR A 452 -2.22 -2.73 20.64
N ARG A 453 -1.93 -2.50 19.35
CA ARG A 453 -0.69 -2.96 18.76
C ARG A 453 0.38 -2.08 19.37
N HIS A 454 1.36 -2.72 20.01
CA HIS A 454 2.42 -2.07 20.76
C HIS A 454 2.84 -0.75 20.12
N LYS A 455 2.49 0.31 20.84
CA LYS A 455 2.69 1.72 20.57
C LYS A 455 4.18 2.00 20.47
N TYR A 456 4.78 1.78 19.30
CA TYR A 456 6.17 2.15 19.05
C TYR A 456 6.27 3.23 17.98
N GLY A 457 7.01 4.30 18.28
CA GLY A 457 7.38 5.35 17.34
C GLY A 457 8.88 5.40 17.13
N TYR A 458 9.32 6.10 16.09
CA TYR A 458 10.74 6.37 15.87
C TYR A 458 11.02 7.86 16.00
N TYR A 459 12.03 8.21 16.78
CA TYR A 459 12.59 9.56 16.87
C TYR A 459 14.10 9.46 16.70
N ASN A 460 14.68 10.15 15.69
CA ASN A 460 16.09 10.02 15.30
C ASN A 460 16.55 8.56 15.10
N GLY A 461 15.69 7.70 14.57
CA GLY A 461 15.98 6.28 14.35
C GLY A 461 15.95 5.40 15.61
N GLN A 462 15.66 5.96 16.79
CA GLN A 462 15.45 5.19 18.02
C GLN A 462 13.97 4.86 18.22
N LYS A 463 13.70 3.61 18.62
CA LYS A 463 12.37 3.06 18.87
C LYS A 463 11.90 3.41 20.29
N PHE A 464 10.80 4.15 20.41
CA PHE A 464 10.21 4.54 21.70
C PHE A 464 8.86 3.86 21.90
N LYS A 465 8.51 3.52 23.15
CA LYS A 465 7.21 2.94 23.53
C LYS A 465 6.29 4.03 24.08
N TYR A 466 5.13 4.29 23.46
CA TYR A 466 4.17 5.27 23.99
C TYR A 466 3.39 4.69 25.18
N MET A 467 3.19 5.49 26.23
CA MET A 467 2.05 5.37 27.14
C MET A 467 0.98 6.33 26.64
N CYS A 468 -0.27 5.85 26.45
CA CYS A 468 -1.40 6.78 26.26
C CYS A 468 -2.00 7.13 27.60
#